data_AF-A0A836VU34-F1
#
_entry.id   AF-A0A836VU34-F1
#
_cell.length_a   1.000
_cell.length_b   1.000
_cell.length_c   1.000
_cell.angle_alpha   90.00
_cell.angle_beta   90.00
_cell.angle_gamma   90.00
#
_symmetry.space_group_name_H-M   'P 1'
#
loop_
_entity.id
_entity.type
_entity.pdbx_description
1 polymer ?
#
loop_
_entity_poly.entity_id
_entity_poly.type
_entity_poly.pdbx_seq_one_letter_code
_entity_poly.pdbx_strand_id
1 'polypeptide(L)'
;MKQDYKIYKMLGEFDEKQLQEVKLGLRYDLDVSDYANPNFNAFQMREIRVGLYYGADVSWYADAIFHEWQMQNIRYGLMHGLDVSKYAKPYFDSLRMREIRYGLMHGLDVSWYSDPKFAFYQMREIRLGLMQRVDVSAYANPSFKQGEMKQIRESMISEPDFSSYTYLPPEKLEIIKQALRLNLDASWLLKHDFNETQMRSILTGLILGLDVSWYTEPCFNYHQMNEILYGLASGL
;
A
#
# COMPACT_ATOMS: atom_id res chain seq x y z
N MET A 1 -19.77 0.41 34.85
CA MET A 1 -20.66 -0.70 35.29
C MET A 1 -21.07 -1.65 34.17
N LYS A 2 -21.79 -1.24 33.09
CA LYS A 2 -22.18 -2.19 32.01
C LYS A 2 -21.00 -2.66 31.15
N GLN A 3 -20.05 -1.78 30.85
CA GLN A 3 -18.87 -2.10 30.04
C GLN A 3 -17.89 -3.02 30.77
N ASP A 4 -17.64 -2.75 32.05
CA ASP A 4 -16.76 -3.57 32.89
C ASP A 4 -17.24 -5.02 32.96
N TYR A 5 -18.55 -5.25 33.10
CA TYR A 5 -19.14 -6.59 33.14
C TYR A 5 -18.94 -7.39 31.85
N LYS A 6 -19.05 -6.75 30.67
CA LYS A 6 -18.73 -7.41 29.38
C LYS A 6 -17.26 -7.81 29.32
N ILE A 7 -16.35 -6.95 29.78
CA ILE A 7 -14.90 -7.23 29.82
C ILE A 7 -14.61 -8.43 30.74
N TYR A 8 -15.25 -8.51 31.92
CA TYR A 8 -15.01 -9.63 32.84
C TYR A 8 -15.40 -10.99 32.27
N LYS A 9 -16.45 -11.06 31.45
CA LYS A 9 -16.86 -12.30 30.78
C LYS A 9 -15.85 -12.76 29.71
N MET A 10 -15.14 -11.83 29.09
CA MET A 10 -14.15 -12.09 28.05
C MET A 10 -12.79 -12.57 28.59
N LEU A 11 -12.47 -12.34 29.87
CA LEU A 11 -11.15 -12.65 30.45
C LEU A 11 -10.70 -14.12 30.33
N GLY A 12 -11.63 -15.07 30.13
CA GLY A 12 -11.30 -16.49 29.97
C GLY A 12 -11.12 -16.96 28.52
N GLU A 13 -11.52 -16.15 27.53
CA GLU A 13 -11.55 -16.54 26.11
C GLU A 13 -10.48 -15.82 25.26
N PHE A 14 -9.91 -14.73 25.77
CA PHE A 14 -9.01 -13.85 25.05
C PHE A 14 -7.66 -13.72 25.75
N ASP A 15 -6.59 -13.64 24.97
CA ASP A 15 -5.27 -13.25 25.45
C ASP A 15 -5.20 -11.74 25.79
N GLU A 16 -4.13 -11.33 26.48
CA GLU A 16 -3.96 -9.94 26.93
C GLU A 16 -3.98 -8.93 25.77
N LYS A 17 -3.41 -9.28 24.60
CA LYS A 17 -3.35 -8.39 23.44
C LYS A 17 -4.72 -8.27 22.78
N GLN A 18 -5.47 -9.36 22.67
CA GLN A 18 -6.85 -9.33 22.19
C GLN A 18 -7.73 -8.48 23.11
N LEU A 19 -7.63 -8.67 24.43
CA LEU A 19 -8.34 -7.84 25.42
C LEU A 19 -7.96 -6.36 25.33
N GLN A 20 -6.70 -6.05 25.02
CA GLN A 20 -6.27 -4.68 24.78
C GLN A 20 -7.01 -4.06 23.59
N GLU A 21 -7.15 -4.78 22.47
CA GLU A 21 -7.91 -4.27 21.32
C GLU A 21 -9.40 -4.09 21.64
N VAL A 22 -10.03 -5.00 22.41
CA VAL A 22 -11.41 -4.80 22.87
C VAL A 22 -11.53 -3.55 23.75
N LYS A 23 -10.62 -3.38 24.73
CA LYS A 23 -10.60 -2.20 25.62
C LYS A 23 -10.42 -0.91 24.82
N LEU A 24 -9.56 -0.90 23.81
CA LEU A 24 -9.38 0.26 22.94
C LEU A 24 -10.65 0.56 22.15
N GLY A 25 -11.34 -0.43 21.58
CA GLY A 25 -12.59 -0.16 20.85
C GLY A 25 -13.68 0.41 21.75
N LEU A 26 -13.87 -0.18 22.94
CA LEU A 26 -14.81 0.34 23.94
C LEU A 26 -14.47 1.78 24.38
N ARG A 27 -13.18 2.12 24.46
CA ARG A 27 -12.72 3.47 24.80
C ARG A 27 -13.10 4.50 23.72
N TYR A 28 -13.13 4.10 22.46
CA TYR A 28 -13.51 4.92 21.32
C TYR A 28 -14.99 4.77 20.94
N ASP A 29 -15.81 4.15 21.81
CA ASP A 29 -17.25 3.91 21.58
C ASP A 29 -17.55 3.13 20.28
N LEU A 30 -16.63 2.25 19.88
CA LEU A 30 -16.79 1.38 18.71
C LEU A 30 -17.61 0.14 19.04
N ASP A 31 -18.34 -0.39 18.06
CA ASP A 31 -18.97 -1.69 18.20
C ASP A 31 -17.91 -2.79 18.19
N VAL A 32 -17.72 -3.45 19.34
CA VAL A 32 -16.76 -4.52 19.47
C VAL A 32 -17.31 -5.88 19.02
N SER A 33 -18.61 -6.02 18.73
CA SER A 33 -19.15 -7.33 18.32
C SER A 33 -18.60 -7.84 16.98
N ASP A 34 -18.13 -6.93 16.13
CA ASP A 34 -17.54 -7.30 14.83
C ASP A 34 -16.19 -8.01 14.96
N TYR A 35 -15.46 -7.79 16.07
CA TYR A 35 -14.08 -8.27 16.20
C TYR A 35 -13.71 -8.85 17.56
N ALA A 36 -14.51 -8.69 18.61
CA ALA A 36 -14.34 -9.39 19.89
C ALA A 36 -14.71 -10.86 19.73
N ASN A 37 -13.90 -11.59 18.97
CA ASN A 37 -14.04 -12.99 18.60
C ASN A 37 -12.68 -13.69 18.79
N PRO A 38 -12.60 -14.76 19.59
CA PRO A 38 -11.34 -15.43 19.91
C PRO A 38 -10.64 -16.07 18.70
N ASN A 39 -11.36 -16.26 17.57
CA ASN A 39 -10.78 -16.74 16.32
C ASN A 39 -9.90 -15.69 15.62
N PHE A 40 -10.01 -14.42 15.98
CA PHE A 40 -9.11 -13.38 15.51
C PHE A 40 -7.90 -13.25 16.41
N ASN A 41 -6.70 -13.25 15.84
CA ASN A 41 -5.52 -12.80 16.57
C ASN A 41 -5.60 -11.28 16.85
N ALA A 42 -4.79 -10.79 17.80
CA ALA A 42 -4.82 -9.38 18.18
C ALA A 42 -4.53 -8.40 17.01
N PHE A 43 -3.75 -8.80 16.00
CA PHE A 43 -3.49 -7.96 14.82
C PHE A 43 -4.71 -7.88 13.89
N GLN A 44 -5.44 -8.98 13.69
CA GLN A 44 -6.72 -8.97 12.96
C GLN A 44 -7.74 -8.08 13.69
N MET A 45 -7.86 -8.22 15.01
CA MET A 45 -8.71 -7.37 15.85
C MET A 45 -8.35 -5.89 15.71
N ARG A 46 -7.04 -5.57 15.69
CA ARG A 46 -6.54 -4.23 15.46
C ARG A 46 -6.98 -3.68 14.10
N GLU A 47 -6.83 -4.45 13.01
CA GLU A 47 -7.23 -3.98 11.68
C GLU A 47 -8.74 -3.72 11.59
N ILE A 48 -9.58 -4.55 12.20
CA ILE A 48 -11.03 -4.33 12.24
C ILE A 48 -11.35 -3.09 13.08
N ARG A 49 -10.78 -2.98 14.28
CA ARG A 49 -10.97 -1.82 15.16
C ARG A 49 -10.56 -0.51 14.49
N VAL A 50 -9.39 -0.48 13.83
CA VAL A 50 -8.91 0.72 13.15
C VAL A 50 -9.81 1.06 11.95
N GLY A 51 -10.32 0.06 11.22
CA GLY A 51 -11.32 0.29 10.19
C GLY A 51 -12.58 0.96 10.73
N LEU A 52 -13.15 0.41 11.80
CA LEU A 52 -14.32 1.00 12.48
C LEU A 52 -14.05 2.43 12.94
N TYR A 53 -12.88 2.69 13.53
CA TYR A 53 -12.50 4.03 13.98
C TYR A 53 -12.48 5.08 12.85
N TYR A 54 -12.02 4.68 11.66
CA TYR A 54 -12.00 5.54 10.47
C TYR A 54 -13.25 5.41 9.58
N GLY A 55 -14.28 4.69 10.02
CA GLY A 55 -15.53 4.52 9.28
C GLY A 55 -15.42 3.65 8.01
N ALA A 56 -14.42 2.78 7.91
CA ALA A 56 -14.33 1.79 6.83
C ALA A 56 -15.38 0.70 6.98
N ASP A 57 -15.91 0.19 5.86
CA ASP A 57 -16.82 -0.95 5.84
C ASP A 57 -16.05 -2.25 6.12
N VAL A 58 -16.01 -2.65 7.40
CA VAL A 58 -15.26 -3.82 7.86
C VAL A 58 -15.84 -5.15 7.38
N SER A 59 -17.08 -5.18 6.85
CA SER A 59 -17.70 -6.41 6.34
C SER A 59 -16.91 -7.05 5.19
N TRP A 60 -16.07 -6.28 4.50
CA TRP A 60 -15.18 -6.77 3.45
C TRP A 60 -14.03 -7.65 3.94
N TYR A 61 -13.65 -7.54 5.21
CA TYR A 61 -12.43 -8.18 5.71
C TYR A 61 -12.47 -8.67 7.15
N ALA A 62 -13.53 -8.40 7.92
CA ALA A 62 -13.73 -8.92 9.28
C ALA A 62 -14.10 -10.41 9.26
N ASP A 63 -13.24 -11.23 8.66
CA ASP A 63 -13.36 -12.68 8.57
C ASP A 63 -11.99 -13.31 8.87
N ALA A 64 -11.97 -14.31 9.75
CA ALA A 64 -10.74 -14.96 10.22
C ALA A 64 -9.98 -15.68 9.09
N ILE A 65 -10.61 -15.89 7.93
CA ILE A 65 -9.96 -16.40 6.72
C ILE A 65 -8.87 -15.46 6.17
N PHE A 66 -8.96 -14.16 6.46
CA PHE A 66 -7.95 -13.18 6.07
C PHE A 66 -6.89 -13.02 7.14
N HIS A 67 -5.64 -13.17 6.77
CA HIS A 67 -4.49 -12.78 7.59
C HIS A 67 -4.47 -11.25 7.79
N GLU A 68 -3.83 -10.74 8.86
CA GLU A 68 -3.84 -9.30 9.17
C GLU A 68 -3.28 -8.45 8.02
N TRP A 69 -2.27 -8.92 7.29
CA TRP A 69 -1.72 -8.22 6.12
C TRP A 69 -2.70 -8.17 4.94
N GLN A 70 -3.62 -9.12 4.81
CA GLN A 70 -4.70 -9.05 3.82
C GLN A 70 -5.75 -8.03 4.26
N MET A 71 -6.21 -8.12 5.52
CA MET A 71 -7.12 -7.15 6.13
C MET A 71 -6.61 -5.72 5.99
N GLN A 72 -5.32 -5.52 6.25
CA GLN A 72 -4.63 -4.25 6.10
C GLN A 72 -4.73 -3.70 4.66
N ASN A 73 -4.48 -4.52 3.64
CA ASN A 73 -4.61 -4.08 2.24
C ASN A 73 -6.06 -3.73 1.90
N ILE A 74 -7.04 -4.49 2.41
CA ILE A 74 -8.47 -4.22 2.15
C ILE A 74 -8.88 -2.92 2.82
N ARG A 75 -8.57 -2.74 4.11
CA ARG A 75 -8.82 -1.51 4.87
C ARG A 75 -8.24 -0.28 4.16
N TYR A 76 -7.03 -0.36 3.63
CA TYR A 76 -6.45 0.76 2.88
C TYR A 76 -7.12 1.05 1.56
N GLY A 77 -7.55 0.03 0.82
CA GLY A 77 -8.36 0.30 -0.37
C GLY A 77 -9.61 1.06 -0.02
N LEU A 78 -10.32 0.65 1.04
CA LEU A 78 -11.52 1.34 1.50
C LEU A 78 -11.25 2.79 1.91
N MET A 79 -10.19 3.04 2.68
CA MET A 79 -9.80 4.40 3.10
C MET A 79 -9.43 5.32 1.93
N HIS A 80 -8.94 4.75 0.82
CA HIS A 80 -8.63 5.49 -0.41
C HIS A 80 -9.78 5.43 -1.44
N GLY A 81 -10.96 4.94 -1.09
CA GLY A 81 -12.12 4.85 -1.99
C GLY A 81 -11.92 3.91 -3.19
N LEU A 82 -11.01 2.94 -3.08
CA LEU A 82 -10.72 1.96 -4.13
C LEU A 82 -11.77 0.85 -4.14
N ASP A 83 -11.98 0.27 -5.32
CA ASP A 83 -12.81 -0.92 -5.48
C ASP A 83 -12.07 -2.17 -4.96
N VAL A 84 -12.31 -2.49 -3.68
CA VAL A 84 -11.67 -3.63 -3.01
C VAL A 84 -12.15 -4.98 -3.52
N SER A 85 -13.31 -5.06 -4.20
CA SER A 85 -13.83 -6.33 -4.74
C SER A 85 -12.87 -6.99 -5.74
N LYS A 86 -12.01 -6.18 -6.37
CA LYS A 86 -10.98 -6.64 -7.31
C LYS A 86 -9.92 -7.52 -6.65
N TYR A 87 -9.66 -7.33 -5.35
CA TYR A 87 -8.55 -8.00 -4.66
C TYR A 87 -8.85 -8.52 -3.24
N ALA A 88 -9.98 -8.20 -2.62
CA ALA A 88 -10.42 -8.72 -1.31
C ALA A 88 -10.83 -10.20 -1.41
N LYS A 89 -9.86 -11.05 -1.74
CA LYS A 89 -10.03 -12.48 -2.03
C LYS A 89 -9.10 -13.29 -1.14
N PRO A 90 -9.60 -14.22 -0.32
CA PRO A 90 -8.76 -14.94 0.64
C PRO A 90 -7.60 -15.71 0.02
N TYR A 91 -7.74 -16.13 -1.24
CA TYR A 91 -6.71 -16.85 -1.99
C TYR A 91 -5.59 -15.96 -2.56
N PHE A 92 -5.71 -14.63 -2.51
CA PHE A 92 -4.58 -13.74 -2.79
C PHE A 92 -3.77 -13.53 -1.52
N ASP A 93 -2.47 -13.84 -1.57
CA ASP A 93 -1.57 -13.36 -0.52
C ASP A 93 -1.53 -11.82 -0.47
N SER A 94 -1.04 -11.30 0.65
CA SER A 94 -0.97 -9.86 0.88
C SER A 94 -0.09 -9.11 -0.12
N LEU A 95 0.89 -9.76 -0.76
CA LEU A 95 1.76 -9.13 -1.75
C LEU A 95 1.02 -8.94 -3.07
N ARG A 96 0.22 -9.91 -3.51
CA ARG A 96 -0.65 -9.77 -4.69
C ARG A 96 -1.73 -8.71 -4.48
N MET A 97 -2.40 -8.71 -3.32
CA MET A 97 -3.36 -7.66 -2.96
C MET A 97 -2.72 -6.28 -3.03
N ARG A 98 -1.49 -6.16 -2.52
CA ARG A 98 -0.73 -4.91 -2.52
C ARG A 98 -0.42 -4.40 -3.93
N GLU A 99 -0.01 -5.26 -4.86
CA GLU A 99 0.24 -4.81 -6.25
C GLU A 99 -1.06 -4.40 -6.96
N ILE A 100 -2.20 -5.04 -6.69
CA ILE A 100 -3.50 -4.60 -7.22
C ILE A 100 -3.88 -3.25 -6.61
N ARG A 101 -3.76 -3.11 -5.29
CA ARG A 101 -4.02 -1.85 -4.59
C ARG A 101 -3.20 -0.70 -5.15
N TYR A 102 -1.89 -0.87 -5.31
CA TYR A 102 -1.03 0.17 -5.90
C TYR A 102 -1.40 0.51 -7.34
N GLY A 103 -1.84 -0.46 -8.15
CA GLY A 103 -2.35 -0.14 -9.49
C GLY A 103 -3.60 0.71 -9.45
N LEU A 104 -4.54 0.38 -8.56
CA LEU A 104 -5.77 1.16 -8.37
C LEU A 104 -5.48 2.58 -7.84
N MET A 105 -4.50 2.75 -6.95
CA MET A 105 -4.07 4.08 -6.48
C MET A 105 -3.53 4.97 -7.62
N HIS A 106 -2.96 4.35 -8.66
CA HIS A 106 -2.51 5.02 -9.89
C HIS A 106 -3.59 5.08 -10.99
N GLY A 107 -4.82 4.63 -10.71
CA GLY A 107 -5.90 4.58 -11.70
C GLY A 107 -5.64 3.60 -12.87
N LEU A 108 -4.80 2.59 -12.67
CA LEU A 108 -4.42 1.62 -13.70
C LEU A 108 -5.47 0.52 -13.88
N ASP A 109 -5.52 -0.04 -15.09
CA ASP A 109 -6.32 -1.23 -15.37
C ASP A 109 -5.62 -2.49 -14.82
N VAL A 110 -6.08 -2.91 -13.63
CA VAL A 110 -5.52 -4.07 -12.94
C VAL A 110 -5.91 -5.42 -13.56
N SER A 111 -6.85 -5.45 -14.52
CA SER A 111 -7.30 -6.69 -15.15
C SER A 111 -6.19 -7.44 -15.89
N TRP A 112 -5.15 -6.71 -16.33
CA TRP A 112 -3.95 -7.27 -16.96
C TRP A 112 -3.15 -8.22 -16.07
N TYR A 113 -3.22 -8.06 -14.75
CA TYR A 113 -2.32 -8.76 -13.84
C TYR A 113 -2.98 -9.26 -12.55
N SER A 114 -4.26 -8.96 -12.31
CA SER A 114 -4.99 -9.46 -11.12
C SER A 114 -5.34 -10.95 -11.21
N ASP A 115 -4.93 -11.67 -12.24
CA ASP A 115 -5.13 -13.11 -12.35
C ASP A 115 -4.19 -13.86 -11.38
N PRO A 116 -4.69 -14.78 -10.53
CA PRO A 116 -3.87 -15.52 -9.55
C PRO A 116 -2.70 -16.31 -10.14
N LYS A 117 -2.73 -16.60 -11.45
CA LYS A 117 -1.60 -17.24 -12.16
C LYS A 117 -0.32 -16.40 -12.15
N PHE A 118 -0.42 -15.09 -11.97
CA PHE A 118 0.74 -14.23 -11.81
C PHE A 118 1.25 -14.26 -10.37
N ALA A 119 2.57 -14.38 -10.21
CA ALA A 119 3.24 -14.08 -8.97
C ALA A 119 3.35 -12.57 -8.75
N PHE A 120 3.44 -12.12 -7.49
CA PHE A 120 3.48 -10.68 -7.17
C PHE A 120 4.60 -9.92 -7.90
N TYR A 121 5.74 -10.57 -8.17
CA TYR A 121 6.83 -9.94 -8.91
C TYR A 121 6.51 -9.77 -10.40
N GLN A 122 5.73 -10.66 -11.02
CA GLN A 122 5.24 -10.47 -12.39
C GLN A 122 4.20 -9.35 -12.45
N MET A 123 3.28 -9.32 -11.47
CA MET A 123 2.30 -8.24 -11.30
C MET A 123 2.98 -6.87 -11.20
N ARG A 124 4.09 -6.79 -10.45
CA ARG A 124 4.91 -5.58 -10.37
C ARG A 124 5.46 -5.16 -11.72
N GLU A 125 5.99 -6.08 -12.53
CA GLU A 125 6.52 -5.71 -13.85
C GLU A 125 5.40 -5.21 -14.79
N ILE A 126 4.21 -5.82 -14.75
CA ILE A 126 3.05 -5.36 -15.53
C ILE A 126 2.58 -3.99 -15.06
N ARG A 127 2.41 -3.80 -13.73
CA ARG A 127 2.02 -2.51 -13.14
C ARG A 127 2.98 -1.39 -13.53
N LEU A 128 4.29 -1.63 -13.43
CA LEU A 128 5.30 -0.65 -13.83
C LEU A 128 5.24 -0.34 -15.33
N GLY A 129 4.95 -1.31 -16.20
CA GLY A 129 4.74 -1.04 -17.63
C GLY A 129 3.51 -0.19 -17.91
N LEU A 130 2.42 -0.44 -17.19
CA LEU A 130 1.22 0.42 -17.25
C LEU A 130 1.53 1.85 -16.79
N MET A 131 2.31 2.02 -15.70
CA MET A 131 2.78 3.36 -15.28
C MET A 131 3.64 4.03 -16.36
N GLN A 132 4.49 3.27 -17.04
CA GLN A 132 5.35 3.74 -18.14
C GLN A 132 4.58 3.99 -19.44
N ARG A 133 3.30 3.60 -19.52
CA ARG A 133 2.46 3.66 -20.74
C ARG A 133 3.01 2.83 -21.89
N VAL A 134 3.69 1.71 -21.60
CA VAL A 134 4.10 0.73 -22.60
C VAL A 134 3.00 -0.34 -22.78
N ASP A 135 2.99 -0.98 -23.95
CA ASP A 135 2.03 -2.04 -24.24
C ASP A 135 2.38 -3.34 -23.47
N VAL A 136 1.67 -3.55 -22.36
CA VAL A 136 1.88 -4.73 -21.51
C VAL A 136 1.42 -6.03 -22.15
N SER A 137 0.59 -6.00 -23.21
CA SER A 137 0.13 -7.22 -23.88
C SER A 137 1.28 -8.03 -24.49
N ALA A 138 2.39 -7.37 -24.81
CA ALA A 138 3.59 -7.99 -25.35
C ALA A 138 4.32 -8.90 -24.33
N TYR A 139 4.11 -8.72 -23.02
CA TYR A 139 4.84 -9.47 -22.00
C TYR A 139 4.03 -9.89 -20.77
N ALA A 140 2.76 -9.49 -20.63
CA ALA A 140 1.85 -9.93 -19.57
C ALA A 140 1.45 -11.41 -19.74
N ASN A 141 2.45 -12.29 -19.64
CA ASN A 141 2.33 -13.72 -19.82
C ASN A 141 2.89 -14.44 -18.57
N PRO A 142 2.09 -15.26 -17.88
CA PRO A 142 2.52 -15.97 -16.67
C PRO A 142 3.67 -16.96 -16.91
N SER A 143 3.90 -17.39 -18.16
CA SER A 143 5.03 -18.27 -18.50
C SER A 143 6.37 -17.53 -18.47
N PHE A 144 6.38 -16.20 -18.57
CA PHE A 144 7.61 -15.42 -18.48
C PHE A 144 8.05 -15.22 -17.04
N LYS A 145 9.33 -15.45 -16.77
CA LYS A 145 9.95 -15.10 -15.50
C LYS A 145 10.00 -13.57 -15.36
N GLN A 146 10.08 -13.09 -14.13
CA GLN A 146 10.22 -11.66 -13.83
C GLN A 146 11.33 -10.99 -14.66
N GLY A 147 12.49 -11.63 -14.77
CA GLY A 147 13.63 -11.08 -15.51
C GLY A 147 13.35 -10.88 -16.99
N GLU A 148 12.61 -11.80 -17.62
CA GLU A 148 12.23 -11.71 -19.03
C GLU A 148 11.22 -10.57 -19.24
N MET A 149 10.20 -10.49 -18.38
CA MET A 149 9.23 -9.39 -18.39
C MET A 149 9.90 -8.03 -18.19
N LYS A 150 10.85 -7.95 -17.26
CA LYS A 150 11.64 -6.75 -17.01
C LYS A 150 12.43 -6.33 -18.25
N GLN A 151 13.12 -7.28 -18.91
CA GLN A 151 13.89 -7.00 -20.13
C GLN A 151 13.01 -6.51 -21.27
N ILE A 152 11.86 -7.16 -21.51
CA ILE A 152 10.93 -6.76 -22.56
C ILE A 152 10.35 -5.38 -22.25
N ARG A 153 9.94 -5.12 -21.00
CA ARG A 153 9.45 -3.80 -20.59
C ARG A 153 10.52 -2.73 -20.80
N GLU A 154 11.75 -2.96 -20.34
CA GLU A 154 12.84 -1.99 -20.43
C GLU A 154 13.26 -1.68 -21.87
N SER A 155 13.13 -2.64 -22.79
CA SER A 155 13.39 -2.39 -24.22
C SER A 155 12.32 -1.55 -24.91
N MET A 156 11.14 -1.38 -24.28
CA MET A 156 10.02 -0.57 -24.79
C MET A 156 10.01 0.86 -24.26
N ILE A 157 10.82 1.17 -23.24
CA ILE A 157 10.85 2.50 -22.62
C ILE A 157 11.61 3.47 -23.53
N SER A 158 10.97 4.56 -23.91
CA SER A 158 11.66 5.73 -24.48
C SER A 158 12.33 6.53 -23.37
N GLU A 159 13.55 7.03 -23.61
CA GLU A 159 14.18 7.97 -22.69
C GLU A 159 13.34 9.25 -22.58
N PRO A 160 12.95 9.67 -21.36
CA PRO A 160 12.20 10.92 -21.18
C PRO A 160 13.08 12.12 -21.52
N ASP A 161 12.47 13.23 -21.92
CA ASP A 161 13.19 14.50 -21.98
C ASP A 161 13.55 14.96 -20.56
N PHE A 162 14.84 15.08 -20.29
CA PHE A 162 15.38 15.61 -19.03
C PHE A 162 16.27 16.83 -19.25
N SER A 163 16.23 17.46 -20.43
CA SER A 163 17.06 18.61 -20.78
C SER A 163 16.98 19.73 -19.72
N SER A 164 15.78 19.97 -19.19
CA SER A 164 15.51 20.94 -18.13
C SER A 164 16.16 20.62 -16.79
N TYR A 165 16.72 19.42 -16.59
CA TYR A 165 17.27 18.95 -15.31
C TYR A 165 18.78 18.70 -15.33
N THR A 166 19.44 18.97 -16.46
CA THR A 166 20.88 18.71 -16.69
C THR A 166 21.82 19.47 -15.75
N TYR A 167 21.33 20.51 -15.07
CA TYR A 167 22.07 21.26 -14.06
C TYR A 167 22.21 20.51 -12.73
N LEU A 168 21.43 19.45 -12.50
CA LEU A 168 21.45 18.69 -11.26
C LEU A 168 22.68 17.77 -11.18
N PRO A 169 23.19 17.51 -9.96
CA PRO A 169 24.19 16.47 -9.75
C PRO A 169 23.72 15.10 -10.29
N PRO A 170 24.65 14.25 -10.79
CA PRO A 170 24.30 12.95 -11.38
C PRO A 170 23.38 12.10 -10.51
N GLU A 171 23.61 12.06 -9.20
CA GLU A 171 22.82 11.29 -8.24
C GLU A 171 21.37 11.77 -8.14
N LYS A 172 21.13 13.09 -8.18
CA LYS A 172 19.77 13.65 -8.18
C LYS A 172 19.11 13.47 -9.56
N LEU A 173 19.88 13.63 -10.63
CA LEU A 173 19.40 13.48 -12.00
C LEU A 173 18.90 12.05 -12.28
N GLU A 174 19.55 11.02 -11.76
CA GLU A 174 19.08 9.63 -11.94
C GLU A 174 17.73 9.37 -11.25
N ILE A 175 17.48 9.97 -10.09
CA ILE A 175 16.17 9.88 -9.41
C ILE A 175 15.09 10.58 -10.25
N ILE A 176 15.39 11.77 -10.80
CA ILE A 176 14.47 12.50 -11.69
C ILE A 176 14.16 11.67 -12.93
N LYS A 177 15.17 11.12 -13.61
CA LYS A 177 14.97 10.23 -14.77
C LYS A 177 14.08 9.04 -14.41
N GLN A 178 14.26 8.44 -13.24
CA GLN A 178 13.42 7.34 -12.79
C GLN A 178 11.96 7.76 -12.60
N ALA A 179 11.71 8.93 -11.99
CA ALA A 179 10.36 9.46 -11.83
C ALA A 179 9.70 9.70 -13.20
N LEU A 180 10.42 10.35 -14.12
CA LEU A 180 9.93 10.67 -15.46
C LEU A 180 9.63 9.41 -16.29
N ARG A 181 10.50 8.39 -16.25
CA ARG A 181 10.23 7.10 -16.93
C ARG A 181 8.92 6.48 -16.44
N LEU A 182 8.59 6.62 -15.16
CA LEU A 182 7.36 6.11 -14.56
C LEU A 182 6.15 7.05 -14.71
N ASN A 183 6.27 8.12 -15.49
CA ASN A 183 5.26 9.16 -15.65
C ASN A 183 4.79 9.77 -14.31
N LEU A 184 5.71 9.87 -13.34
CA LEU A 184 5.45 10.47 -12.03
C LEU A 184 5.73 11.98 -12.06
N ASP A 185 5.02 12.74 -11.22
CA ASP A 185 5.24 14.17 -11.06
C ASP A 185 6.55 14.45 -10.31
N ALA A 186 7.60 14.73 -11.09
CA ALA A 186 8.93 15.02 -10.57
C ALA A 186 9.02 16.38 -9.85
N SER A 187 7.99 17.25 -9.90
CA SER A 187 8.02 18.54 -9.20
C SER A 187 8.15 18.38 -7.68
N TRP A 188 7.59 17.30 -7.12
CA TRP A 188 7.74 16.95 -5.71
C TRP A 188 9.19 16.72 -5.29
N LEU A 189 10.01 16.18 -6.20
CA LEU A 189 11.43 15.91 -5.96
C LEU A 189 12.28 17.20 -5.98
N LEU A 190 11.72 18.28 -6.52
CA LEU A 190 12.39 19.57 -6.71
C LEU A 190 11.84 20.68 -5.81
N LYS A 191 10.78 20.38 -5.03
CA LYS A 191 10.07 21.35 -4.18
C LYS A 191 10.99 22.02 -3.16
N HIS A 192 11.96 21.27 -2.64
CA HIS A 192 12.97 21.73 -1.68
C HIS A 192 14.36 21.19 -2.08
N ASP A 193 15.41 21.67 -1.41
CA ASP A 193 16.77 21.14 -1.59
C ASP A 193 16.96 19.81 -0.85
N PHE A 194 16.16 18.82 -1.23
CA PHE A 194 16.25 17.47 -0.69
C PHE A 194 17.59 16.84 -1.05
N ASN A 195 18.21 16.16 -0.08
CA ASN A 195 19.34 15.29 -0.37
C ASN A 195 18.88 14.01 -1.10
N GLU A 196 19.84 13.22 -1.59
CA GLU A 196 19.56 11.99 -2.33
C GLU A 196 18.62 11.05 -1.57
N THR A 197 18.85 10.84 -0.28
CA THR A 197 18.09 9.89 0.52
C THR A 197 16.64 10.34 0.71
N GLN A 198 16.41 11.65 0.92
CA GLN A 198 15.07 12.22 0.98
C GLN A 198 14.35 12.11 -0.37
N MET A 199 15.04 12.39 -1.49
CA MET A 199 14.49 12.22 -2.83
C MET A 199 14.08 10.75 -3.11
N ARG A 200 14.85 9.77 -2.63
CA ARG A 200 14.49 8.34 -2.75
C ARG A 200 13.24 7.98 -1.94
N SER A 201 13.06 8.55 -0.75
CA SER A 201 11.83 8.37 0.04
C SER A 201 10.60 8.96 -0.66
N ILE A 202 10.74 10.14 -1.25
CA ILE A 202 9.66 10.79 -2.02
C ILE A 202 9.32 9.96 -3.25
N LEU A 203 10.33 9.56 -4.04
CA LEU A 203 10.15 8.71 -5.22
C LEU A 203 9.45 7.40 -4.85
N THR A 204 9.81 6.80 -3.70
CA THR A 204 9.14 5.59 -3.21
C THR A 204 7.65 5.84 -2.99
N GLY A 205 7.26 6.90 -2.28
CA GLY A 205 5.85 7.23 -2.08
C GLY A 205 5.10 7.45 -3.39
N LEU A 206 5.70 8.18 -4.33
CA LEU A 206 5.14 8.37 -5.67
C LEU A 206 4.93 7.04 -6.40
N ILE A 207 5.91 6.11 -6.36
CA ILE A 207 5.78 4.77 -6.96
C ILE A 207 4.63 3.96 -6.35
N LEU A 208 4.38 4.14 -5.05
CA LEU A 208 3.30 3.48 -4.32
C LEU A 208 1.93 4.15 -4.50
N GLY A 209 1.88 5.31 -5.16
CA GLY A 209 0.65 6.09 -5.34
C GLY A 209 0.21 6.84 -4.08
N LEU A 210 1.14 7.04 -3.12
CA LEU A 210 0.89 7.73 -1.86
C LEU A 210 0.93 9.25 -2.05
N ASP A 211 0.17 9.95 -1.22
CA ASP A 211 0.25 11.41 -1.13
C ASP A 211 1.52 11.82 -0.38
N VAL A 212 2.53 12.25 -1.14
CA VAL A 212 3.84 12.65 -0.59
C VAL A 212 3.82 14.02 0.08
N SER A 213 2.72 14.77 0.00
CA SER A 213 2.61 16.08 0.67
C SER A 213 2.73 15.97 2.20
N TRP A 214 2.34 14.82 2.77
CA TRP A 214 2.35 14.55 4.21
C TRP A 214 3.74 14.53 4.85
N TYR A 215 4.79 14.28 4.07
CA TYR A 215 6.14 14.10 4.60
C TYR A 215 7.21 14.83 3.79
N THR A 216 6.82 15.79 2.95
CA THR A 216 7.75 16.62 2.16
C THR A 216 7.98 18.01 2.76
N GLU A 217 7.57 18.24 4.01
CA GLU A 217 7.83 19.50 4.71
C GLU A 217 9.33 19.69 5.02
N PRO A 218 9.90 20.91 4.85
CA PRO A 218 11.34 21.17 5.02
C PRO A 218 11.91 20.83 6.40
N CYS A 219 11.06 20.78 7.42
CA CYS A 219 11.46 20.47 8.79
C CYS A 219 11.70 18.97 9.03
N PHE A 220 11.23 18.09 8.14
CA PHE A 220 11.41 16.66 8.31
C PHE A 220 12.77 16.20 7.83
N ASN A 221 13.50 15.55 8.73
CA ASN A 221 14.69 14.80 8.35
C ASN A 221 14.31 13.46 7.69
N TYR A 222 15.28 12.80 7.07
CA TYR A 222 15.09 11.52 6.38
C TYR A 222 14.42 10.44 7.25
N HIS A 223 14.75 10.34 8.54
CA HIS A 223 14.14 9.34 9.43
C HIS A 223 12.65 9.61 9.61
N GLN A 224 12.27 10.85 9.87
CA GLN A 224 10.86 11.25 10.01
C GLN A 224 10.09 11.02 8.71
N MET A 225 10.68 11.37 7.56
CA MET A 225 10.09 11.12 6.25
C MET A 225 9.81 9.63 6.05
N ASN A 226 10.75 8.76 6.42
CA ASN A 226 10.57 7.32 6.30
C ASN A 226 9.57 6.76 7.30
N GLU A 227 9.54 7.25 8.54
CA GLU A 227 8.53 6.82 9.51
C GLU A 227 7.12 7.12 8.98
N ILE A 228 6.91 8.31 8.41
CA ILE A 228 5.63 8.67 7.80
C ILE A 228 5.38 7.84 6.54
N LEU A 229 6.36 7.66 5.65
CA LEU A 229 6.23 6.82 4.45
C LEU A 229 5.84 5.38 4.80
N TYR A 230 6.53 4.76 5.76
CA TYR A 230 6.21 3.41 6.22
C TYR A 230 4.87 3.38 6.92
N GLY A 231 4.53 4.43 7.65
CA GLY A 231 3.20 4.69 8.18
C GLY A 231 2.16 4.62 7.08
N LEU A 232 2.23 5.48 6.07
CA LEU A 232 1.31 5.55 4.94
C LEU A 232 1.27 4.24 4.11
N ALA A 233 2.42 3.65 3.79
CA ALA A 233 2.50 2.39 3.04
C ALA A 233 1.88 1.22 3.81
N SER A 234 1.98 1.28 5.14
CA SER A 234 1.41 0.34 6.10
C SER A 234 0.21 0.96 6.82
N GLY A 235 -0.47 1.94 6.20
CA GLY A 235 -1.51 2.88 6.67
C GLY A 235 -1.80 3.05 8.18
N LEU A 236 -0.80 3.65 8.82
CA LEU A 236 -0.89 4.44 10.06
C LEU A 236 -1.01 5.92 9.73
#